data_AF-A0A3B3ZRF9-F1
#
_entry.id   AF-A0A3B3ZRF9-F1
#
_cell.length_a   1.000
_cell.length_b   1.000
_cell.length_c   1.000
_cell.angle_alpha   90.00
_cell.angle_beta   90.00
_cell.angle_gamma   90.00
#
_symmetry.space_group_name_H-M   'P 1'
#
loop_
_entity.id
_entity.type
_entity.pdbx_description
1 polymer ?
#
loop_
_entity_poly.entity_id
_entity_poly.type
_entity_poly.pdbx_seq_one_letter_code
_entity_poly.pdbx_strand_id
1 'polypeptide(L)'
;MASYSTKAFLILGRINISRSRLQNATNRATYVSVLSMNSPTGNRASCRYQVGVPRTEKMPVDQDWTAVYPSAAPFRPNAVPLPVRMGYPIKGGVAPDKKANLELIKIPNFLHLTPAAIKKHCEALKPFCTEWPLALDTDAKCDEHFPIKVQTTHFVSAGPSLRNPSARIVHLKNYDYAMYLLTVLYHESWKIEGWEAEKTVADMEEYSWENSPSQRNLLDTLTRMKVVEEEGGEEVRQQLLGQAEVQEYKDSVTRLKNEGENEDTLLQYKEAVKKVLKL
;
A
#
# COMPACT_ATOMS: atom_id res chain seq x y z
N MET A 1 17.57 49.60 20.34
CA MET A 1 19.01 49.59 20.07
C MET A 1 19.61 48.32 20.64
N ALA A 2 20.04 47.40 19.78
CA ALA A 2 21.00 46.34 20.09
C ALA A 2 21.41 45.72 18.74
N SER A 3 22.61 46.04 18.27
CA SER A 3 23.18 45.53 17.02
C SER A 3 23.86 44.19 17.27
N TYR A 4 23.45 43.15 16.56
CA TYR A 4 24.21 41.89 16.51
C TYR A 4 25.12 41.90 15.29
N SER A 5 26.43 41.94 15.56
CA SER A 5 27.52 41.87 14.60
C SER A 5 27.80 40.41 14.27
N THR A 6 27.68 40.03 12.98
CA THR A 6 28.02 38.69 12.50
C THR A 6 29.35 38.79 11.73
N LYS A 7 30.42 38.25 12.32
CA LYS A 7 31.75 38.16 11.70
C LYS A 7 31.74 37.05 10.64
N ALA A 8 32.03 37.41 9.39
CA ALA A 8 32.28 36.45 8.31
C ALA A 8 33.75 36.01 8.34
N PHE A 9 34.00 34.71 8.51
CA PHE A 9 35.31 34.11 8.34
C PHE A 9 35.48 33.67 6.87
N LEU A 10 36.42 34.31 6.16
CA LEU A 10 36.88 33.87 4.84
C LEU A 10 37.99 32.83 5.02
N ILE A 11 37.73 31.58 4.63
CA ILE A 11 38.76 30.55 4.52
C ILE A 11 39.13 30.42 3.03
N LEU A 12 40.32 30.94 2.68
CA LEU A 12 40.95 30.75 1.39
C LEU A 12 41.66 29.38 1.37
N GLY A 13 41.02 28.38 0.78
CA GLY A 13 41.67 27.11 0.42
C GLY A 13 42.08 27.11 -1.05
N ARG A 14 43.38 27.22 -1.33
CA ARG A 14 43.97 26.81 -2.62
C ARG A 14 44.51 25.40 -2.43
N ILE A 15 44.22 24.48 -3.36
CA ILE A 15 45.19 23.52 -3.94
C ILE A 15 44.62 22.93 -5.25
N ASN A 16 45.53 22.92 -6.23
CA ASN A 16 45.61 22.40 -7.59
C ASN A 16 44.62 21.34 -8.09
N ILE A 17 43.98 21.66 -9.23
CA ILE A 17 43.54 20.69 -10.24
C ILE A 17 44.39 20.91 -11.50
N SER A 18 44.97 19.82 -12.01
CA SER A 18 45.83 19.79 -13.19
C SER A 18 45.07 20.23 -14.44
N ARG A 19 45.59 21.28 -15.11
CA ARG A 19 45.14 21.78 -16.41
C ARG A 19 45.51 20.78 -17.51
N SER A 20 44.56 19.98 -17.99
CA SER A 20 44.61 19.42 -19.34
C SER A 20 43.91 20.39 -20.30
N ARG A 21 44.72 20.99 -21.18
CA ARG A 21 44.33 21.97 -22.19
C ARG A 21 43.74 21.20 -23.38
N LEU A 22 42.43 21.25 -23.57
CA LEU A 22 41.80 21.03 -24.87
C LEU A 22 41.09 22.33 -25.28
N GLN A 23 41.69 23.04 -26.24
CA GLN A 23 41.06 24.18 -26.90
C GLN A 23 40.07 23.64 -27.94
N ASN A 24 38.78 23.59 -27.59
CA ASN A 24 37.71 23.51 -28.59
C ASN A 24 37.06 24.89 -28.67
N ALA A 25 37.43 25.63 -29.71
CA ALA A 25 36.75 26.86 -30.11
C ALA A 25 35.34 26.49 -30.59
N THR A 26 34.33 26.72 -29.75
CA THR A 26 32.95 26.70 -30.20
C THR A 26 32.67 27.99 -30.95
N ASN A 27 32.71 27.89 -32.29
CA ASN A 27 32.20 28.89 -33.20
C ASN A 27 30.71 29.12 -32.90
N ARG A 28 30.42 30.12 -32.07
CA ARG A 28 29.08 30.63 -31.87
C ARG A 28 28.75 31.52 -33.08
N ALA A 29 28.31 30.90 -34.17
CA ALA A 29 27.79 31.60 -35.33
C ALA A 29 26.45 32.26 -34.96
N THR A 30 26.50 33.49 -34.46
CA THR A 30 25.37 34.41 -34.51
C THR A 30 25.22 34.87 -35.95
N TYR A 31 24.24 34.35 -36.67
CA TYR A 31 23.78 34.99 -37.90
C TYR A 31 23.19 36.35 -37.55
N VAL A 32 23.97 37.42 -37.74
CA VAL A 32 23.46 38.78 -37.81
C VAL A 32 23.06 39.01 -39.27
N SER A 33 21.76 38.91 -39.55
CA SER A 33 21.21 39.42 -40.79
C SER A 33 21.36 40.94 -40.78
N VAL A 34 22.34 41.46 -41.54
CA VAL A 34 22.52 42.89 -41.75
C VAL A 34 21.36 43.36 -42.64
N LEU A 35 20.28 43.83 -42.04
CA LEU A 35 19.25 44.58 -42.76
C LEU A 35 19.77 46.00 -42.98
N SER A 36 20.13 46.29 -44.23
CA SER A 36 20.42 47.64 -44.71
C SER A 36 19.19 48.53 -44.49
N MET A 37 19.25 49.43 -43.51
CA MET A 37 18.21 50.44 -43.29
C MET A 37 18.40 51.61 -44.25
N ASN A 38 17.73 51.55 -45.40
CA ASN A 38 17.36 52.77 -46.11
C ASN A 38 15.98 53.20 -45.60
N SER A 39 15.94 54.26 -44.79
CA SER A 39 14.70 54.88 -44.32
C SER A 39 14.27 55.99 -45.28
N PRO A 40 13.11 55.90 -45.95
CA PRO A 40 12.41 57.08 -46.41
C PRO A 40 11.64 57.67 -45.22
N THR A 41 11.84 58.96 -44.98
CA THR A 41 10.99 59.78 -44.12
C THR A 41 9.59 59.87 -44.72
N GLY A 42 8.71 58.98 -44.27
CA GLY A 42 7.28 58.98 -44.58
C GLY A 42 6.52 58.49 -43.36
N ASN A 43 5.42 59.18 -43.01
CA ASN A 43 4.57 58.92 -41.84
C ASN A 43 4.43 57.42 -41.53
N ARG A 44 5.04 56.97 -40.41
CA ARG A 44 4.84 55.62 -39.88
C ARG A 44 3.41 55.50 -39.34
N ALA A 45 2.47 55.22 -40.24
CA ALA A 45 1.23 54.56 -39.85
C ALA A 45 1.61 53.28 -39.10
N SER A 46 1.17 53.16 -37.84
CA SER A 46 1.37 51.95 -37.05
C SER A 46 0.82 50.74 -37.81
N CYS A 47 1.70 49.91 -38.37
CA CYS A 47 1.32 48.62 -38.94
C CYS A 47 0.73 47.77 -37.82
N ARG A 48 -0.59 47.74 -37.70
CA ARG A 48 -1.28 46.88 -36.74
C ARG A 48 -1.02 45.42 -37.12
N TYR A 49 -0.47 44.67 -36.17
CA TYR A 49 -0.33 43.22 -36.28
C TYR A 49 -1.71 42.58 -36.51
N GLN A 50 -1.86 41.80 -37.58
CA GLN A 50 -3.09 41.05 -37.85
C GLN A 50 -3.02 39.68 -37.19
N VAL A 51 -4.07 39.32 -36.46
CA VAL A 51 -4.18 38.00 -35.83
C VAL A 51 -4.40 36.95 -36.91
N GLY A 52 -3.58 35.89 -36.92
CA GLY A 52 -3.75 34.77 -37.84
C GLY A 52 -5.04 34.00 -37.59
N VAL A 53 -5.56 33.38 -38.65
CA VAL A 53 -6.73 32.49 -38.61
C VAL A 53 -6.48 31.33 -37.63
N PRO A 54 -7.45 30.93 -36.80
CA PRO A 54 -7.28 29.81 -35.86
C PRO A 54 -6.99 28.50 -36.60
N ARG A 55 -6.17 27.63 -35.99
CA ARG A 55 -5.78 26.35 -36.58
C ARG A 55 -6.98 25.45 -36.87
N THR A 56 -8.07 25.59 -36.11
CA THR A 56 -9.32 24.82 -36.27
C THR A 56 -9.90 24.88 -37.68
N GLU A 57 -9.78 26.00 -38.39
CA GLU A 57 -10.32 26.14 -39.75
C GLU A 57 -9.53 25.34 -40.79
N LYS A 58 -8.28 24.97 -40.47
CA LYS A 58 -7.39 24.20 -41.36
C LYS A 58 -7.35 22.71 -41.02
N MET A 59 -8.09 22.28 -39.99
CA MET A 59 -8.07 20.90 -39.52
C MET A 59 -8.97 20.00 -40.37
N PRO A 60 -8.48 18.90 -40.93
CA PRO A 60 -9.34 17.89 -41.54
C PRO A 60 -10.15 17.15 -40.46
N VAL A 61 -11.31 16.63 -40.86
CA VAL A 61 -12.21 15.88 -39.95
C VAL A 61 -11.58 14.56 -39.52
N ASP A 62 -10.92 13.86 -40.44
CA ASP A 62 -10.31 12.54 -40.22
C ASP A 62 -8.88 12.61 -39.65
N GLN A 63 -8.46 13.78 -39.14
CA GLN A 63 -7.11 13.95 -38.62
C GLN A 63 -6.86 13.11 -37.36
N ASP A 64 -5.61 12.71 -37.15
CA ASP A 64 -5.22 12.07 -35.90
C ASP A 64 -5.19 13.07 -34.75
N TRP A 65 -6.16 12.95 -33.86
CA TRP A 65 -6.28 13.79 -32.67
C TRP A 65 -5.06 13.66 -31.73
N THR A 66 -4.41 12.50 -31.70
CA THR A 66 -3.27 12.25 -30.80
C THR A 66 -2.05 13.13 -31.14
N ALA A 67 -1.89 13.52 -32.40
CA ALA A 67 -0.87 14.47 -32.83
C ALA A 67 -1.24 15.93 -32.51
N VAL A 68 -2.54 16.25 -32.42
CA VAL A 68 -3.03 17.59 -32.07
C VAL A 68 -2.85 17.88 -30.59
N TYR A 69 -3.07 16.88 -29.74
CA TYR A 69 -3.01 17.01 -28.28
C TYR A 69 -2.23 15.84 -27.64
N PRO A 70 -0.89 15.82 -27.74
CA PRO A 70 -0.09 14.67 -27.31
C PRO A 70 0.07 14.55 -25.78
N SER A 71 0.04 15.67 -25.05
CA SER A 71 0.35 15.71 -23.62
C SER A 71 -0.63 16.61 -22.85
N ALA A 72 -0.59 16.54 -21.53
CA ALA A 72 -1.34 17.44 -20.66
C ALA A 72 -1.01 18.91 -20.98
N ALA A 73 -2.03 19.68 -21.33
CA ALA A 73 -1.91 21.09 -21.68
C ALA A 73 -3.21 21.85 -21.34
N PRO A 74 -3.13 23.16 -21.03
CA PRO A 74 -4.31 23.98 -20.77
C PRO A 74 -5.17 24.10 -22.02
N PHE A 75 -6.49 24.27 -21.86
CA PHE A 75 -7.42 24.34 -22.98
C PHE A 75 -7.04 25.45 -23.98
N ARG A 76 -6.76 25.06 -25.24
CA ARG A 76 -6.39 25.97 -26.33
C ARG A 76 -7.56 26.15 -27.30
N PRO A 77 -8.30 27.29 -27.26
CA PRO A 77 -9.49 27.48 -28.09
C PRO A 77 -9.17 27.46 -29.60
N ASN A 78 -7.94 27.83 -29.98
CA ASN A 78 -7.48 27.86 -31.38
C ASN A 78 -7.10 26.48 -31.94
N ALA A 79 -6.94 25.46 -31.08
CA ALA A 79 -6.54 24.11 -31.49
C ALA A 79 -7.68 23.09 -31.35
N VAL A 80 -8.67 23.34 -30.50
CA VAL A 80 -9.78 22.42 -30.28
C VAL A 80 -10.92 22.73 -31.26
N PRO A 81 -11.23 21.86 -32.25
CA PRO A 81 -12.23 22.11 -33.30
C PRO A 81 -13.67 21.83 -32.83
N LEU A 82 -13.94 21.93 -31.53
CA LEU A 82 -15.27 21.69 -30.94
C LEU A 82 -15.92 23.02 -30.52
N PRO A 83 -17.21 23.27 -30.79
CA PRO A 83 -17.92 24.48 -30.38
C PRO A 83 -18.39 24.39 -28.92
N VAL A 84 -17.45 24.22 -27.98
CA VAL A 84 -17.74 24.08 -26.54
C VAL A 84 -18.12 25.45 -25.95
N ARG A 85 -19.15 25.47 -25.12
CA ARG A 85 -19.59 26.64 -24.35
C ARG A 85 -19.64 26.30 -22.87
N MET A 86 -19.27 27.25 -22.02
CA MET A 86 -19.27 27.03 -20.57
C MET A 86 -19.43 28.35 -19.82
N GLY A 87 -20.18 28.32 -18.72
CA GLY A 87 -20.46 29.47 -17.87
C GLY A 87 -21.96 29.68 -17.70
N TYR A 88 -22.36 30.38 -16.63
CA TYR A 88 -23.76 30.63 -16.35
C TYR A 88 -24.35 31.58 -17.41
N PRO A 89 -25.45 31.19 -18.10
CA PRO A 89 -26.08 32.06 -19.07
C PRO A 89 -26.78 33.23 -18.37
N ILE A 90 -26.69 34.42 -18.95
CA ILE A 90 -27.55 35.54 -18.56
C ILE A 90 -29.02 35.20 -18.85
N LYS A 91 -29.97 35.78 -18.11
CA LYS A 91 -31.40 35.54 -18.32
C LYS A 91 -31.76 35.85 -19.78
N GLY A 92 -32.27 34.84 -20.50
CA GLY A 92 -32.61 34.94 -21.93
C GLY A 92 -31.42 34.84 -22.89
N GLY A 93 -30.21 34.51 -22.42
CA GLY A 93 -29.00 34.38 -23.23
C GLY A 93 -28.40 32.98 -23.29
N VAL A 94 -27.29 32.85 -24.01
CA VAL A 94 -26.53 31.60 -24.22
C VAL A 94 -25.26 31.62 -23.37
N ALA A 95 -24.77 30.45 -22.99
CA ALA A 95 -23.48 30.32 -22.31
C ALA A 95 -22.32 30.92 -23.14
N PRO A 96 -21.31 31.51 -22.48
CA PRO A 96 -20.13 32.06 -23.14
C PRO A 96 -19.44 31.05 -24.06
N ASP A 97 -18.94 31.53 -25.19
CA ASP A 97 -18.17 30.74 -26.17
C ASP A 97 -16.81 30.30 -25.60
N LYS A 98 -16.09 29.43 -26.30
CA LYS A 98 -14.76 28.96 -25.88
C LYS A 98 -13.65 30.02 -25.96
N LYS A 99 -13.84 31.06 -26.78
CA LYS A 99 -12.84 32.13 -26.99
C LYS A 99 -12.73 32.97 -25.72
N ALA A 100 -11.51 33.11 -25.20
CA ALA A 100 -11.21 33.86 -23.98
C ALA A 100 -12.02 33.43 -22.73
N ASN A 101 -12.47 32.17 -22.67
CA ASN A 101 -13.24 31.66 -21.55
C ASN A 101 -12.34 31.08 -20.46
N LEU A 102 -12.26 31.76 -19.32
CA LEU A 102 -11.42 31.36 -18.18
C LEU A 102 -11.93 30.08 -17.49
N GLU A 103 -13.24 29.80 -17.53
CA GLU A 103 -13.78 28.59 -16.90
C GLU A 103 -13.27 27.33 -17.59
N LEU A 104 -13.13 27.36 -18.93
CA LEU A 104 -12.56 26.24 -19.68
C LEU A 104 -11.06 26.04 -19.43
N ILE A 105 -10.33 27.09 -19.05
CA ILE A 105 -8.89 27.00 -18.75
C ILE A 105 -8.65 26.35 -17.38
N LYS A 106 -9.55 26.60 -16.41
CA LYS A 106 -9.45 26.02 -15.05
C LYS A 106 -9.65 24.51 -15.03
N ILE A 107 -10.38 23.94 -15.99
CA ILE A 107 -10.67 22.51 -16.03
C ILE A 107 -9.40 21.71 -16.36
N PRO A 108 -9.04 20.69 -15.55
CA PRO A 108 -8.06 19.69 -15.94
C PRO A 108 -8.67 18.81 -17.05
N ASN A 109 -8.40 19.17 -18.30
CA ASN A 109 -8.97 18.48 -19.45
C ASN A 109 -8.25 17.15 -19.76
N PHE A 110 -9.00 16.22 -20.35
CA PHE A 110 -8.52 14.88 -20.73
C PHE A 110 -8.35 14.73 -22.25
N LEU A 111 -8.14 15.84 -22.96
CA LEU A 111 -8.06 15.84 -24.43
C LEU A 111 -6.87 15.04 -24.98
N HIS A 112 -5.81 14.84 -24.19
CA HIS A 112 -4.67 13.99 -24.52
C HIS A 112 -4.88 12.51 -24.17
N LEU A 113 -5.89 12.18 -23.34
CA LEU A 113 -6.20 10.83 -22.88
C LEU A 113 -7.49 10.30 -23.54
N THR A 114 -7.60 10.48 -24.86
CA THR A 114 -8.69 9.88 -25.63
C THR A 114 -8.53 8.36 -25.73
N PRO A 115 -9.61 7.58 -25.90
CA PRO A 115 -9.51 6.12 -26.03
C PRO A 115 -8.55 5.66 -27.15
N ALA A 116 -8.48 6.42 -28.25
CA ALA A 116 -7.53 6.16 -29.34
C ALA A 116 -6.07 6.37 -28.91
N ALA A 117 -5.79 7.42 -28.13
CA ALA A 117 -4.47 7.67 -27.55
C ALA A 117 -4.07 6.56 -26.57
N ILE A 118 -4.99 6.18 -25.68
CA ILE A 118 -4.75 5.14 -24.67
C ILE A 118 -4.38 3.81 -25.34
N LYS A 119 -5.11 3.39 -26.39
CA LYS A 119 -4.79 2.17 -27.14
C LYS A 119 -3.39 2.20 -27.73
N LYS A 120 -3.01 3.30 -28.41
CA LYS A 120 -1.66 3.49 -28.97
C LYS A 120 -0.59 3.46 -27.88
N HIS A 121 -0.82 4.14 -26.75
CA HIS A 121 0.12 4.18 -25.63
C HIS A 121 0.29 2.80 -24.99
N CYS A 122 -0.80 2.10 -24.69
CA CYS A 122 -0.77 0.75 -24.14
C CYS A 122 -0.06 -0.22 -25.08
N GLU A 123 -0.31 -0.14 -26.39
CA GLU A 123 0.39 -0.96 -27.39
C GLU A 123 1.91 -0.74 -27.39
N ALA A 124 2.34 0.52 -27.28
CA ALA A 124 3.76 0.86 -27.13
C ALA A 124 4.37 0.44 -25.78
N LEU A 125 3.54 0.32 -24.73
CA LEU A 125 3.98 -0.10 -23.39
C LEU A 125 3.98 -1.62 -23.18
N LYS A 126 3.26 -2.39 -23.99
CA LYS A 126 3.22 -3.86 -23.90
C LYS A 126 4.60 -4.52 -23.85
N PRO A 127 5.63 -4.10 -24.62
CA PRO A 127 6.96 -4.71 -24.56
C PRO A 127 7.66 -4.60 -23.20
N PHE A 128 7.22 -3.68 -22.32
CA PHE A 128 7.78 -3.51 -20.98
C PHE A 128 7.07 -4.36 -19.92
N CYS A 129 5.92 -4.95 -20.25
CA CYS A 129 5.15 -5.79 -19.34
C CYS A 129 5.63 -7.24 -19.40
N THR A 130 5.66 -7.90 -18.24
CA THR A 130 5.88 -9.34 -18.14
C THR A 130 4.55 -10.05 -17.91
N GLU A 131 4.40 -11.26 -18.43
CA GLU A 131 3.22 -12.09 -18.18
C GLU A 131 3.16 -12.53 -16.72
N TRP A 132 1.95 -12.62 -16.18
CA TRP A 132 1.73 -13.14 -14.83
C TRP A 132 1.84 -14.68 -14.84
N PRO A 133 2.49 -15.31 -13.85
CA PRO A 133 2.63 -16.76 -13.79
C PRO A 133 1.29 -17.50 -13.67
N LEU A 134 1.00 -18.38 -14.64
CA LEU A 134 -0.22 -19.20 -14.71
C LEU A 134 -0.37 -20.21 -13.57
N ALA A 135 0.69 -20.53 -12.83
CA ALA A 135 0.58 -21.42 -11.67
C ALA A 135 -0.16 -20.74 -10.50
N LEU A 136 -0.15 -19.41 -10.45
CA LEU A 136 -0.65 -18.57 -9.35
C LEU A 136 -1.97 -17.91 -9.72
N ASP A 137 -2.97 -18.72 -10.08
CA ASP A 137 -4.31 -18.25 -10.46
C ASP A 137 -5.20 -17.91 -9.26
N THR A 138 -4.92 -18.49 -8.09
CA THR A 138 -5.77 -18.37 -6.88
C THR A 138 -4.95 -17.93 -5.69
N ASP A 139 -5.51 -17.06 -4.84
CA ASP A 139 -4.84 -16.54 -3.65
C ASP A 139 -4.38 -17.64 -2.69
N ALA A 140 -5.13 -18.74 -2.56
CA ALA A 140 -4.72 -19.89 -1.74
C ALA A 140 -3.39 -20.50 -2.21
N LYS A 141 -3.19 -20.66 -3.54
CA LYS A 141 -1.92 -21.14 -4.11
C LYS A 141 -0.80 -20.13 -3.90
N CYS A 142 -1.11 -18.84 -3.96
CA CYS A 142 -0.14 -17.79 -3.64
C CYS A 142 0.32 -17.87 -2.19
N ASP A 143 -0.60 -18.14 -1.25
CA ASP A 143 -0.29 -18.20 0.18
C ASP A 143 0.49 -19.47 0.55
N GLU A 144 0.25 -20.58 -0.15
CA GLU A 144 1.03 -21.82 0.00
C GLU A 144 2.50 -21.63 -0.44
N HIS A 145 2.72 -21.00 -1.59
CA HIS A 145 4.08 -20.79 -2.13
C HIS A 145 4.78 -19.58 -1.52
N PHE A 146 4.03 -18.54 -1.14
CA PHE A 146 4.53 -17.25 -0.64
C PHE A 146 3.78 -16.84 0.64
N PRO A 147 4.08 -17.48 1.78
CA PRO A 147 3.38 -17.21 3.05
C PRO A 147 3.69 -15.82 3.62
N ILE A 148 4.81 -15.19 3.22
CA ILE A 148 5.23 -13.88 3.70
C ILE A 148 4.75 -12.79 2.73
N LYS A 149 3.92 -11.86 3.22
CA LYS A 149 3.39 -10.72 2.46
C LYS A 149 4.04 -9.42 2.90
N VAL A 150 4.65 -8.70 1.94
CA VAL A 150 5.30 -7.40 2.19
C VAL A 150 4.45 -6.29 1.60
N GLN A 151 4.02 -5.34 2.41
CA GLN A 151 3.21 -4.19 1.97
C GLN A 151 4.04 -2.91 1.96
N THR A 152 4.12 -2.24 0.82
CA THR A 152 4.81 -0.95 0.67
C THR A 152 3.85 0.11 0.16
N THR A 153 3.78 1.26 0.85
CA THR A 153 2.91 2.37 0.47
C THR A 153 3.71 3.52 -0.14
N HIS A 154 3.30 3.97 -1.32
CA HIS A 154 3.93 5.08 -2.03
C HIS A 154 2.92 6.23 -2.20
N PHE A 155 3.39 7.45 -2.00
CA PHE A 155 2.56 8.66 -2.05
C PHE A 155 3.03 9.57 -3.18
N VAL A 156 2.09 10.07 -3.99
CA VAL A 156 2.34 11.06 -5.03
C VAL A 156 1.59 12.34 -4.67
N SER A 157 2.29 13.45 -4.60
CA SER A 157 1.72 14.75 -4.23
C SER A 157 2.23 15.83 -5.19
N ALA A 158 1.38 16.81 -5.48
CA ALA A 158 1.79 17.97 -6.27
C ALA A 158 2.62 18.91 -5.39
N GLY A 159 3.90 19.07 -5.71
CA GLY A 159 4.80 19.97 -4.99
C GLY A 159 6.27 19.71 -5.32
N PRO A 160 7.18 20.58 -4.86
CA PRO A 160 8.62 20.40 -5.08
C PRO A 160 9.22 19.28 -4.22
N SER A 161 8.61 18.96 -3.06
CA SER A 161 9.09 17.91 -2.17
C SER A 161 8.44 16.57 -2.52
N LEU A 162 9.28 15.57 -2.79
CA LEU A 162 8.87 14.17 -2.93
C LEU A 162 8.81 13.43 -1.59
N ARG A 163 9.30 14.05 -0.51
CA ARG A 163 9.42 13.39 0.79
C ARG A 163 8.07 13.34 1.48
N ASN A 164 7.63 12.13 1.80
CA ASN A 164 6.49 11.88 2.67
C ASN A 164 6.94 11.02 3.87
N PRO A 165 6.78 11.47 5.12
CA PRO A 165 7.21 10.72 6.30
C PRO A 165 6.46 9.38 6.45
N SER A 166 5.20 9.29 6.01
CA SER A 166 4.39 8.07 6.08
C SER A 166 4.87 6.97 5.14
N ALA A 167 5.60 7.32 4.06
CA ALA A 167 6.25 6.35 3.18
C ALA A 167 7.40 5.58 3.87
N ARG A 168 7.90 6.09 5.01
CA ARG A 168 9.03 5.50 5.73
C ARG A 168 8.70 4.18 6.40
N ILE A 169 7.43 3.93 6.69
CA ILE A 169 7.00 2.81 7.54
C ILE A 169 7.47 1.45 6.98
N VAL A 170 7.70 1.34 5.66
CA VAL A 170 8.33 0.16 5.04
C VAL A 170 9.41 0.58 4.02
N HIS A 171 10.43 1.31 4.46
CA HIS A 171 11.67 1.45 3.67
C HIS A 171 12.64 0.32 4.02
N LEU A 172 13.44 -0.12 3.04
CA LEU A 172 14.38 -1.26 3.04
C LEU A 172 15.02 -1.63 4.41
N LYS A 173 15.42 -0.64 5.23
CA LYS A 173 15.92 -0.87 6.61
C LYS A 173 14.91 -1.57 7.53
N ASN A 174 13.64 -1.18 7.46
CA ASN A 174 12.57 -1.79 8.25
C ASN A 174 12.22 -3.18 7.72
N TYR A 175 12.38 -3.42 6.41
CA TYR A 175 12.18 -4.75 5.83
C TYR A 175 13.24 -5.73 6.32
N ASP A 176 14.52 -5.38 6.18
CA ASP A 176 15.63 -6.21 6.65
C ASP A 176 15.55 -6.45 8.16
N TYR A 177 15.17 -5.42 8.92
CA TYR A 177 14.97 -5.54 10.36
C TYR A 177 13.76 -6.43 10.73
N ALA A 178 12.65 -6.34 10.01
CA ALA A 178 11.50 -7.21 10.23
C ALA A 178 11.85 -8.68 9.93
N MET A 179 12.60 -8.93 8.86
CA MET A 179 13.11 -10.26 8.55
C MET A 179 14.10 -10.78 9.60
N TYR A 180 14.97 -9.92 10.10
CA TYR A 180 15.86 -10.23 11.23
C TYR A 180 15.07 -10.61 12.48
N LEU A 181 14.08 -9.80 12.89
CA LEU A 181 13.24 -10.08 14.05
C LEU A 181 12.50 -11.40 13.92
N LEU A 182 11.91 -11.67 12.74
CA LEU A 182 11.24 -12.95 12.48
C LEU A 182 12.20 -14.14 12.62
N THR A 183 13.43 -13.99 12.10
CA THR A 183 14.47 -15.03 12.19
C THR A 183 14.91 -15.26 13.63
N VAL A 184 15.10 -14.19 14.43
CA VAL A 184 15.46 -14.30 15.85
C VAL A 184 14.35 -14.97 16.63
N LEU A 185 13.10 -14.53 16.48
CA LEU A 185 11.95 -15.13 17.15
C LEU A 185 11.81 -16.62 16.84
N TYR A 186 12.03 -17.00 15.57
CA TYR A 186 12.00 -18.40 15.16
C TYR A 186 13.14 -19.22 15.79
N HIS A 187 14.35 -18.70 15.91
CA HIS A 187 15.44 -19.46 16.54
C HIS A 187 15.34 -19.50 18.06
N GLU A 188 14.85 -18.44 18.70
CA GLU A 188 14.65 -18.42 20.16
C GLU A 188 13.49 -19.33 20.57
N SER A 189 12.43 -19.48 19.77
CA SER A 189 11.29 -20.35 20.12
C SER A 189 11.60 -21.85 20.16
N TRP A 190 12.73 -22.28 19.58
CA TRP A 190 13.20 -23.67 19.63
C TRP A 190 14.14 -23.95 20.80
N LYS A 191 14.58 -22.91 21.51
CA LYS A 191 15.39 -23.07 22.71
C LYS A 191 14.46 -23.25 23.91
N ILE A 192 14.83 -24.14 24.80
CA ILE A 192 14.11 -24.39 26.06
C ILE A 192 15.02 -23.94 27.18
N GLU A 193 14.62 -22.89 27.87
CA GLU A 193 15.37 -22.36 29.01
C GLU A 193 14.91 -23.02 30.32
N GLY A 194 15.78 -23.04 31.34
CA GLY A 194 15.50 -23.74 32.60
C GLY A 194 14.27 -23.24 33.35
N TRP A 195 13.94 -21.95 33.20
CA TRP A 195 12.78 -21.33 33.84
C TRP A 195 11.45 -21.69 33.15
N GLU A 196 11.45 -22.21 31.92
CA GLU A 196 10.22 -22.66 31.26
C GLU A 196 9.61 -23.88 31.96
N ALA A 197 10.41 -24.64 32.72
CA ALA A 197 9.92 -25.71 33.58
C ALA A 197 9.11 -25.19 34.78
N GLU A 198 9.24 -23.90 35.13
CA GLU A 198 8.50 -23.25 36.23
C GLU A 198 7.12 -22.72 35.79
N LYS A 199 6.69 -23.04 34.55
CA LYS A 199 5.42 -22.58 33.98
C LYS A 199 4.23 -23.00 34.85
N THR A 200 3.40 -22.03 35.23
CA THR A 200 2.24 -22.28 36.09
C THR A 200 0.99 -22.59 35.26
N VAL A 201 -0.05 -23.13 35.91
CA VAL A 201 -1.35 -23.43 35.27
C VAL A 201 -2.01 -22.17 34.69
N ALA A 202 -1.75 -20.99 35.29
CA ALA A 202 -2.29 -19.73 34.80
C ALA A 202 -1.63 -19.25 33.49
N ASP A 203 -0.41 -19.74 33.19
CA ASP A 203 0.34 -19.40 31.98
C ASP A 203 0.04 -20.35 30.81
N MET A 204 -0.77 -21.40 31.05
CA MET A 204 -1.20 -22.32 29.99
C MET A 204 -2.32 -21.70 29.17
N GLU A 205 -2.08 -21.52 27.87
CA GLU A 205 -3.07 -20.98 26.93
C GLU A 205 -4.21 -21.98 26.67
N GLU A 206 -3.91 -23.27 26.81
CA GLU A 206 -4.87 -24.36 26.68
C GLU A 206 -5.04 -25.09 28.02
N TYR A 207 -6.28 -25.50 28.29
CA TYR A 207 -6.59 -26.32 29.44
C TYR A 207 -6.08 -27.75 29.25
N SER A 208 -5.14 -28.15 30.12
CA SER A 208 -4.72 -29.53 30.27
C SER A 208 -5.53 -30.22 31.36
N TRP A 209 -6.07 -31.39 31.04
CA TRP A 209 -6.83 -32.20 32.00
C TRP A 209 -5.91 -32.85 33.06
N GLU A 210 -4.69 -33.18 32.69
CA GLU A 210 -3.73 -33.89 33.53
C GLU A 210 -3.27 -33.00 34.69
N ASN A 211 -3.29 -33.57 35.91
CA ASN A 211 -3.02 -32.87 37.16
C ASN A 211 -3.97 -31.70 37.48
N SER A 212 -5.09 -31.60 36.77
CA SER A 212 -6.06 -30.52 36.94
C SER A 212 -6.95 -30.69 38.20
N PRO A 213 -7.56 -29.60 38.71
CA PRO A 213 -8.54 -29.68 39.79
C PRO A 213 -9.74 -30.58 39.44
N SER A 214 -10.21 -30.53 38.20
CA SER A 214 -11.34 -31.34 37.73
C SER A 214 -11.01 -32.83 37.77
N GLN A 215 -9.79 -33.23 37.38
CA GLN A 215 -9.35 -34.63 37.48
C GLN A 215 -9.30 -35.10 38.94
N ARG A 216 -8.79 -34.26 39.85
CA ARG A 216 -8.73 -34.57 41.29
C ARG A 216 -10.14 -34.72 41.88
N ASN A 217 -11.05 -33.81 41.54
CA ASN A 217 -12.43 -33.84 42.02
C ASN A 217 -13.20 -35.07 41.50
N LEU A 218 -12.98 -35.44 40.23
CA LEU A 218 -13.60 -36.62 39.63
C LEU A 218 -13.08 -37.91 40.27
N LEU A 219 -11.77 -38.03 40.46
CA LEU A 219 -11.19 -39.20 41.11
C LEU A 219 -11.63 -39.31 42.57
N ASP A 220 -11.71 -38.19 43.31
CA ASP A 220 -12.22 -38.18 44.69
C ASP A 220 -13.68 -38.63 44.76
N THR A 221 -14.54 -38.13 43.88
CA THR A 221 -15.95 -38.55 43.81
C THR A 221 -16.13 -40.02 43.44
N LEU A 222 -15.42 -40.51 42.42
CA LEU A 222 -15.45 -41.92 42.02
C LEU A 222 -14.88 -42.85 43.08
N THR A 223 -13.81 -42.44 43.77
CA THR A 223 -13.25 -43.19 44.88
C THR A 223 -14.26 -43.29 46.03
N ARG A 224 -14.97 -42.21 46.38
CA ARG A 224 -16.01 -42.25 47.41
C ARG A 224 -17.19 -43.15 47.03
N MET A 225 -17.55 -43.22 45.75
CA MET A 225 -18.57 -44.16 45.26
C MET A 225 -18.09 -45.62 45.31
N LYS A 226 -16.79 -45.88 45.06
CA LYS A 226 -16.18 -47.22 45.08
C LYS A 226 -15.67 -47.69 46.45
N VAL A 227 -15.39 -46.82 47.41
CA VAL A 227 -15.04 -47.19 48.80
C VAL A 227 -16.23 -47.86 49.52
N VAL A 228 -17.41 -47.80 48.91
CA VAL A 228 -18.54 -48.67 49.26
C VAL A 228 -18.28 -50.15 48.86
N GLU A 229 -17.28 -50.45 48.02
CA GLU A 229 -17.04 -51.76 47.40
C GLU A 229 -15.62 -52.38 47.56
N GLU A 230 -14.47 -51.67 47.57
CA GLU A 230 -13.13 -52.29 47.89
C GLU A 230 -11.93 -51.29 48.05
N GLU A 231 -10.88 -51.67 48.80
CA GLU A 231 -9.67 -50.85 49.13
C GLU A 231 -8.41 -51.19 48.29
N GLY A 232 -7.90 -50.22 47.50
CA GLY A 232 -6.61 -50.31 46.79
C GLY A 232 -6.25 -49.00 46.07
N GLY A 233 -5.52 -48.09 46.71
CA GLY A 233 -5.54 -46.66 46.38
C GLY A 233 -4.91 -46.18 45.05
N GLU A 234 -3.90 -46.86 44.48
CA GLU A 234 -3.18 -46.37 43.29
C GLU A 234 -3.54 -47.11 42.00
N GLU A 235 -3.65 -48.44 42.06
CA GLU A 235 -4.08 -49.27 40.92
C GLU A 235 -5.53 -48.94 40.51
N VAL A 236 -6.40 -48.66 41.49
CA VAL A 236 -7.79 -48.25 41.23
C VAL A 236 -7.86 -46.91 40.49
N ARG A 237 -6.94 -45.97 40.75
CA ARG A 237 -6.90 -44.67 40.04
C ARG A 237 -6.57 -44.85 38.56
N GLN A 238 -5.61 -45.70 38.23
CA GLN A 238 -5.26 -45.99 36.84
C GLN A 238 -6.40 -46.72 36.12
N GLN A 239 -7.05 -47.67 36.79
CA GLN A 239 -8.23 -48.36 36.24
C GLN A 239 -9.41 -47.40 35.99
N LEU A 240 -9.67 -46.47 36.92
CA LEU A 240 -10.72 -45.46 36.78
C LEU A 240 -10.44 -44.50 35.61
N LEU A 241 -9.19 -44.07 35.44
CA LEU A 241 -8.81 -43.22 34.30
C LEU A 241 -8.96 -43.95 32.96
N GLY A 242 -8.87 -45.28 32.93
CA GLY A 242 -9.07 -46.10 31.74
C GLY A 242 -10.54 -46.31 31.34
N GLN A 243 -11.50 -45.90 32.16
CA GLN A 243 -12.92 -46.07 31.86
C GLN A 243 -13.37 -45.14 30.72
N ALA A 244 -14.21 -45.67 29.82
CA ALA A 244 -14.73 -44.91 28.68
C ALA A 244 -15.53 -43.68 29.13
N GLU A 245 -16.29 -43.78 30.24
CA GLU A 245 -17.08 -42.65 30.73
C GLU A 245 -16.19 -41.49 31.21
N VAL A 246 -15.02 -41.81 31.78
CA VAL A 246 -14.06 -40.80 32.27
C VAL A 246 -13.34 -40.10 31.11
N GLN A 247 -13.09 -40.81 30.01
CA GLN A 247 -12.55 -40.20 28.79
C GLN A 247 -13.57 -39.27 28.12
N GLU A 248 -14.84 -39.67 28.02
CA GLU A 248 -15.90 -38.77 27.52
C GLU A 248 -16.04 -37.51 28.38
N TYR A 249 -15.91 -37.63 29.71
CA TYR A 249 -15.89 -36.47 30.61
C TYR A 249 -14.68 -35.58 30.35
N LYS A 250 -13.47 -36.16 30.26
CA LYS A 250 -12.24 -35.42 29.93
C LYS A 250 -12.40 -34.64 28.62
N ASP A 251 -12.89 -35.28 27.57
CA ASP A 251 -13.07 -34.67 26.25
C ASP A 251 -14.11 -33.54 26.32
N SER A 252 -15.20 -33.73 27.08
CA SER A 252 -16.22 -32.69 27.27
C SER A 252 -15.68 -31.47 28.03
N VAL A 253 -14.86 -31.66 29.06
CA VAL A 253 -14.27 -30.58 29.87
C VAL A 253 -13.21 -29.83 29.09
N THR A 254 -12.32 -30.55 28.40
CA THR A 254 -11.26 -29.94 27.60
C THR A 254 -11.85 -29.10 26.48
N ARG A 255 -12.87 -29.61 25.78
CA ARG A 255 -13.57 -28.84 24.77
C ARG A 255 -14.28 -27.61 25.34
N LEU A 256 -14.99 -27.77 26.46
CA LEU A 256 -15.66 -26.64 27.13
C LEU A 256 -14.67 -25.54 27.56
N LYS A 257 -13.46 -25.93 28.00
CA LYS A 257 -12.44 -24.97 28.45
C LYS A 257 -11.63 -24.34 27.32
N ASN A 258 -11.38 -25.05 26.22
CA ASN A 258 -10.56 -24.57 25.11
C ASN A 258 -11.38 -23.85 24.03
N GLU A 259 -12.55 -24.39 23.64
CA GLU A 259 -13.40 -23.81 22.59
C GLU A 259 -14.39 -22.77 23.14
N GLY A 260 -14.62 -22.77 24.46
CA GLY A 260 -15.52 -21.85 25.16
C GLY A 260 -16.90 -22.43 25.48
N GLU A 261 -17.74 -21.61 26.13
CA GLU A 261 -19.06 -22.02 26.63
C GLU A 261 -20.15 -21.83 25.56
N ASN A 262 -20.54 -22.92 24.89
CA ASN A 262 -21.67 -23.02 23.97
C ASN A 262 -22.75 -23.98 24.51
N GLU A 263 -24.01 -23.83 24.07
CA GLU A 263 -25.11 -24.72 24.50
C GLU A 263 -24.79 -26.21 24.23
N ASP A 264 -24.23 -26.52 23.06
CA ASP A 264 -23.81 -27.88 22.70
C ASP A 264 -22.70 -28.41 23.62
N THR A 265 -21.73 -27.57 23.97
CA THR A 265 -20.62 -27.96 24.86
C THR A 265 -21.12 -28.25 26.28
N LEU A 266 -22.08 -27.46 26.78
CA LEU A 266 -22.70 -27.65 28.08
C LEU A 266 -23.59 -28.89 28.13
N LEU A 267 -24.35 -29.16 27.07
CA LEU A 267 -25.16 -30.38 26.95
C LEU A 267 -24.27 -31.63 26.94
N GLN A 268 -23.18 -31.61 26.18
CA GLN A 268 -22.25 -32.74 26.14
C GLN A 268 -21.53 -32.96 27.47
N TYR A 269 -21.14 -31.87 28.16
CA TYR A 269 -20.63 -31.96 29.53
C TYR A 269 -21.67 -32.56 30.49
N LYS A 270 -22.92 -32.12 30.42
CA LYS A 270 -24.02 -32.63 31.23
C LYS A 270 -24.25 -34.12 31.00
N GLU A 271 -24.31 -34.57 29.76
CA GLU A 271 -24.51 -35.99 29.45
C GLU A 271 -23.30 -36.84 29.87
N ALA A 272 -22.07 -36.34 29.72
CA ALA A 272 -20.88 -37.03 30.21
C ALA A 272 -20.90 -37.17 31.75
N VAL A 273 -21.28 -36.12 32.49
CA VAL A 273 -21.42 -36.18 33.96
C VAL A 273 -22.48 -37.19 34.39
N LYS A 274 -23.64 -37.23 33.72
CA LYS A 274 -24.69 -38.21 34.02
C LYS A 274 -24.20 -39.64 33.85
N LYS A 275 -23.47 -39.92 32.76
CA LYS A 275 -22.89 -41.24 32.50
C LYS A 275 -21.91 -41.64 33.60
N VAL A 276 -21.00 -40.74 33.99
CA VAL A 276 -20.01 -41.02 35.03
C VAL A 276 -20.64 -41.28 36.40
N LEU A 277 -21.66 -40.50 36.76
CA LEU A 277 -22.35 -40.63 38.06
C LEU A 277 -23.47 -41.68 38.07
N LYS A 278 -23.78 -42.30 36.92
CA LYS A 278 -24.87 -43.28 36.74
C LYS A 278 -26.24 -42.72 37.17
N LEU A 279 -26.53 -41.46 36.80
CA LEU A 279 -27.79 -40.75 37.08
C LEU A 279 -28.82 -40.87 35.96
#